data_AF-A0A2G6UN97-F1
#
_entry.id   AF-A0A2G6UN97-F1
#
_cell.length_a   1.000
_cell.length_b   1.000
_cell.length_c   1.000
_cell.angle_alpha   90.00
_cell.angle_beta   90.00
_cell.angle_gamma   90.00
#
_symmetry.space_group_name_H-M   'P 1'
#
loop_
_entity.id
_entity.type
_entity.pdbx_description
1 polymer ?
#
loop_
_entity_poly.entity_id
_entity_poly.type
_entity_poly.pdbx_seq_one_letter_code
_entity_poly.pdbx_strand_id
1 'polypeptide(L)'
;MKICFLIMSLLVSLSSFAQNIKSDVDEIINREMKTRRIPGLQLAIVQNGKIVLNKSYGVSSIQDNISVKNTTIFPLNSNTKVFTGVAVMQLVEQGKVKLNAPINTYLDDLPVEWQKITVDQLLTHISGLPDILRFFDPNTGNIGPLKTEAAIWENLKTTPLEFKTGEQFSYNQTNYYLLGKIIDKLTNQSFVDFFAEKQFKVASLKHTLFGDSRDIIPNYAPSYSYRSFFDGKKVSQDRLANNYYEFPDFSRTSGGLNSTAEDVGNWIIALKNGKLFQKSSTLDLMWTPGKFNNGNPTDWVRGWGIAKLRKNHKAVGMSGGNRSVLLVYPDDNLAVIVLTNLGGSSPEDFAEEIAGCYIPDIIKADPLTYLRKNLQKIGFENAIDFVKKEKKENPDFNPNEVELNNWAYRMLTTNQQKEALGIFKLNVYLFPDSWNAYDSYGEVLLKAGDKNKAIEMYQKSMDLNPNNENGKKVLEQLRSN
;
A
#
# COMPACT_ATOMS: atom_id res chain seq x y z
N MET A 1 53.10 7.27 8.87
CA MET A 1 52.71 7.36 7.44
C MET A 1 51.81 6.21 6.96
N LYS A 2 52.16 4.93 7.14
CA LYS A 2 51.35 3.80 6.65
C LYS A 2 49.93 3.73 7.24
N ILE A 3 49.75 4.04 8.53
CA ILE A 3 48.43 4.06 9.20
C ILE A 3 47.55 5.22 8.70
N CYS A 4 48.14 6.40 8.48
CA CYS A 4 47.42 7.54 7.89
C CYS A 4 46.97 7.26 6.45
N PHE A 5 47.80 6.59 5.65
CA PHE A 5 47.43 6.16 4.29
C PHE A 5 46.29 5.14 4.29
N LEU A 6 46.30 4.18 5.22
CA LEU A 6 45.23 3.18 5.36
C LEU A 6 43.91 3.84 5.77
N ILE A 7 43.93 4.76 6.75
CA ILE A 7 42.76 5.53 7.19
C ILE A 7 42.23 6.43 6.06
N MET A 8 43.12 7.08 5.30
CA MET A 8 42.74 7.91 4.15
C MET A 8 42.10 7.07 3.04
N SER A 9 42.66 5.88 2.74
CA SER A 9 42.06 4.97 1.76
C SER A 9 40.69 4.43 2.18
N LEU A 10 40.51 4.13 3.47
CA LEU A 10 39.24 3.66 4.02
C LEU A 10 38.15 4.75 3.93
N LEU A 11 38.51 6.00 4.23
CA LEU A 11 37.61 7.16 4.14
C LEU A 11 37.21 7.48 2.70
N VAL A 12 38.12 7.35 1.73
CA VAL A 12 37.83 7.54 0.31
C VAL A 12 36.91 6.43 -0.22
N SER A 13 37.14 5.16 0.13
CA SER A 13 36.28 4.05 -0.30
C SER A 13 34.85 4.15 0.25
N LEU A 14 34.70 4.56 1.52
CA LEU A 14 33.37 4.75 2.13
C LEU A 14 32.62 5.93 1.48
N SER A 15 33.32 7.00 1.14
CA SER A 15 32.71 8.18 0.48
C SER A 15 32.24 7.85 -0.94
N SER A 16 33.02 7.09 -1.70
CA SER A 16 32.66 6.66 -3.06
C SER A 16 31.46 5.71 -3.06
N PHE A 17 31.41 4.74 -2.14
CA PHE A 17 30.29 3.81 -2.02
C PHE A 17 28.98 4.52 -1.66
N ALA A 18 29.00 5.45 -0.69
CA ALA A 18 27.82 6.24 -0.32
C ALA A 18 27.34 7.17 -1.44
N GLN A 19 28.26 7.67 -2.28
CA GLN A 19 27.89 8.47 -3.45
C GLN A 19 27.20 7.63 -4.53
N ASN A 20 27.64 6.37 -4.70
CA ASN A 20 27.06 5.44 -5.67
C ASN A 20 25.62 5.05 -5.29
N ILE A 21 25.36 4.70 -4.02
CA ILE A 21 23.99 4.38 -3.54
C ILE A 21 23.02 5.53 -3.81
N LYS A 22 23.43 6.77 -3.53
CA LYS A 22 22.58 7.95 -3.77
C LYS A 22 22.26 8.14 -5.25
N SER A 23 23.22 7.84 -6.12
CA SER A 23 23.05 7.90 -7.59
C SER A 23 22.07 6.82 -8.07
N ASP A 24 22.21 5.58 -7.58
CA ASP A 24 21.32 4.47 -7.94
C ASP A 24 19.86 4.75 -7.54
N VAL A 25 19.66 5.34 -6.35
CA VAL A 25 18.33 5.76 -5.90
C VAL A 25 17.75 6.86 -6.80
N ASP A 26 18.53 7.86 -7.19
CA ASP A 26 18.08 8.91 -8.10
C ASP A 26 17.71 8.35 -9.48
N GLU A 27 18.47 7.37 -10.00
CA GLU A 27 18.16 6.70 -11.26
C GLU A 27 16.80 6.01 -11.21
N ILE A 28 16.55 5.23 -10.15
CA ILE A 28 15.26 4.55 -9.94
C ILE A 28 14.13 5.57 -9.87
N ILE A 29 14.25 6.60 -9.02
CA ILE A 29 13.20 7.61 -8.86
C ILE A 29 12.93 8.34 -10.19
N ASN A 30 13.95 8.79 -10.90
CA ASN A 30 13.78 9.48 -12.17
C ASN A 30 13.13 8.58 -13.23
N ARG A 31 13.52 7.30 -13.30
CA ARG A 31 12.90 6.31 -14.20
C ARG A 31 11.42 6.13 -13.88
N GLU A 32 11.08 5.91 -12.61
CA GLU A 32 9.70 5.66 -12.19
C GLU A 32 8.83 6.91 -12.33
N MET A 33 9.34 8.09 -11.98
CA MET A 33 8.63 9.35 -12.18
C MET A 33 8.34 9.60 -13.67
N LYS A 34 9.29 9.34 -14.55
CA LYS A 34 9.09 9.46 -16.01
C LYS A 34 8.07 8.45 -16.53
N THR A 35 8.25 7.17 -16.19
CA THR A 35 7.41 6.06 -16.68
C THR A 35 5.96 6.22 -16.22
N ARG A 36 5.77 6.56 -14.96
CA ARG A 36 4.44 6.68 -14.32
C ARG A 36 3.87 8.10 -14.42
N ARG A 37 4.64 9.04 -14.95
CA ARG A 37 4.31 10.47 -15.09
C ARG A 37 3.96 11.13 -13.75
N ILE A 38 4.72 10.81 -12.70
CA ILE A 38 4.55 11.35 -11.35
C ILE A 38 5.00 12.81 -11.33
N PRO A 39 4.13 13.78 -10.95
CA PRO A 39 4.51 15.19 -10.91
C PRO A 39 5.49 15.52 -9.78
N GLY A 40 5.22 15.05 -8.56
CA GLY A 40 5.99 15.37 -7.37
C GLY A 40 6.10 14.19 -6.40
N LEU A 41 7.27 14.08 -5.76
CA LEU A 41 7.61 12.97 -4.89
C LEU A 41 8.53 13.42 -3.74
N GLN A 42 8.31 12.87 -2.55
CA GLN A 42 9.27 12.85 -1.45
C GLN A 42 9.74 11.43 -1.14
N LEU A 43 11.00 11.31 -0.74
CA LEU A 43 11.66 10.07 -0.34
C LEU A 43 12.38 10.27 0.98
N ALA A 44 12.19 9.35 1.92
CA ALA A 44 13.07 9.21 3.08
C ALA A 44 13.53 7.75 3.23
N ILE A 45 14.81 7.57 3.57
CA ILE A 45 15.40 6.28 3.92
C ILE A 45 15.90 6.36 5.35
N VAL A 46 15.38 5.46 6.19
CA VAL A 46 15.88 5.25 7.54
C VAL A 46 16.79 4.04 7.52
N GLN A 47 18.02 4.19 7.99
CA GLN A 47 18.94 3.07 8.20
C GLN A 47 19.60 3.19 9.57
N ASN A 48 19.63 2.10 10.33
CA ASN A 48 20.26 2.04 11.66
C ASN A 48 19.80 3.18 12.60
N GLY A 49 18.49 3.45 12.61
CA GLY A 49 17.87 4.44 13.50
C GLY A 49 18.10 5.90 13.11
N LYS A 50 18.56 6.18 11.87
CA LYS A 50 18.79 7.54 11.35
C LYS A 50 18.23 7.69 9.95
N ILE A 51 17.75 8.89 9.61
CA ILE A 51 17.43 9.24 8.22
C ILE A 51 18.76 9.44 7.49
N VAL A 52 19.09 8.53 6.55
CA VAL A 52 20.35 8.56 5.76
C VAL A 52 20.17 9.20 4.38
N LEU A 53 18.91 9.34 3.93
CA LEU A 53 18.54 10.05 2.73
C LEU A 53 17.17 10.71 2.93
N ASN A 54 17.05 11.98 2.56
CA ASN A 54 15.80 12.72 2.51
C ASN A 54 15.84 13.59 1.24
N LYS A 55 14.97 13.32 0.27
CA LYS A 55 14.97 13.99 -1.04
C LYS A 55 13.57 14.36 -1.50
N SER A 56 13.50 15.39 -2.33
CA SER A 56 12.28 15.93 -2.92
C SER A 56 12.50 16.10 -4.42
N TYR A 57 11.51 15.70 -5.22
CA TYR A 57 11.60 15.65 -6.67
C TYR A 57 10.34 16.27 -7.29
N GLY A 58 10.51 16.96 -8.42
CA GLY A 58 9.41 17.48 -9.23
C GLY A 58 8.63 18.62 -8.58
N VAL A 59 7.33 18.68 -8.85
CA VAL A 59 6.43 19.78 -8.45
C VAL A 59 5.30 19.30 -7.54
N SER A 60 5.05 20.03 -6.45
CA SER A 60 3.94 19.78 -5.54
C SER A 60 2.61 20.29 -6.11
N SER A 61 2.63 21.42 -6.82
CA SER A 61 1.50 21.97 -7.60
C SER A 61 1.91 22.18 -9.05
N ILE A 62 1.23 21.52 -9.98
CA ILE A 62 1.41 21.74 -11.43
C ILE A 62 0.83 23.09 -11.82
N GLN A 63 -0.34 23.45 -11.30
CA GLN A 63 -1.05 24.68 -11.64
C GLN A 63 -0.20 25.92 -11.31
N ASP A 64 0.48 25.89 -10.17
CA ASP A 64 1.24 27.03 -9.65
C ASP A 64 2.76 26.88 -9.87
N ASN A 65 3.18 25.78 -10.50
CA ASN A 65 4.59 25.44 -10.73
C ASN A 65 5.45 25.49 -9.45
N ILE A 66 4.91 24.96 -8.35
CA ILE A 66 5.60 24.95 -7.04
C ILE A 66 6.42 23.68 -6.93
N SER A 67 7.74 23.79 -6.73
CA SER A 67 8.62 22.64 -6.51
C SER A 67 8.29 21.93 -5.19
N VAL A 68 8.44 20.60 -5.17
CA VAL A 68 8.40 19.83 -3.92
C VAL A 68 9.58 20.24 -3.04
N LYS A 69 9.30 20.54 -1.77
CA LYS A 69 10.28 20.79 -0.71
C LYS A 69 10.16 19.71 0.35
N ASN A 70 11.13 19.57 1.25
CA ASN A 70 11.04 18.64 2.38
C ASN A 70 9.87 18.95 3.35
N THR A 71 9.36 20.19 3.34
CA THR A 71 8.19 20.62 4.10
C THR A 71 6.86 20.45 3.34
N THR A 72 6.88 19.98 2.10
CA THR A 72 5.65 19.71 1.33
C THR A 72 4.90 18.54 1.97
N ILE A 73 3.63 18.76 2.31
CA ILE A 73 2.78 17.79 2.98
C ILE A 73 2.01 16.98 1.94
N PHE A 74 2.07 15.65 2.03
CA PHE A 74 1.35 14.72 1.17
C PHE A 74 0.30 13.93 1.97
N PRO A 75 -0.84 13.58 1.37
CA PRO A 75 -1.81 12.70 2.00
C PRO A 75 -1.27 11.26 2.10
N LEU A 76 -1.29 10.72 3.32
CA LEU A 76 -0.88 9.35 3.61
C LEU A 76 -1.98 8.33 3.24
N ASN A 77 -3.24 8.77 3.15
CA ASN A 77 -4.37 7.88 2.87
C ASN A 77 -4.33 6.68 3.83
N SER A 78 -4.47 5.45 3.33
CA SER A 78 -4.50 4.22 4.14
C SER A 78 -3.22 3.95 4.96
N ASN A 79 -2.09 4.61 4.70
CA ASN A 79 -0.95 4.58 5.62
C ASN A 79 -1.33 5.11 7.02
N THR A 80 -2.42 5.87 7.15
CA THR A 80 -3.00 6.26 8.44
C THR A 80 -3.30 5.08 9.36
N LYS A 81 -3.68 3.92 8.80
CA LYS A 81 -3.98 2.71 9.57
C LYS A 81 -2.80 2.19 10.37
N VAL A 82 -1.58 2.43 9.88
CA VAL A 82 -0.36 2.07 10.60
C VAL A 82 -0.24 2.86 11.91
N PHE A 83 -0.57 4.15 11.89
CA PHE A 83 -0.62 5.00 13.08
C PHE A 83 -1.78 4.62 14.02
N THR A 84 -2.94 4.27 13.47
CA THR A 84 -4.09 3.77 14.25
C THR A 84 -3.78 2.44 14.92
N GLY A 85 -3.13 1.52 14.24
CA GLY A 85 -2.64 0.27 14.82
C GLY A 85 -1.70 0.52 16.00
N VAL A 86 -0.77 1.49 15.86
CA VAL A 86 0.10 1.92 16.97
C VAL A 86 -0.69 2.51 18.13
N ALA A 87 -1.66 3.38 17.88
CA ALA A 87 -2.49 3.94 18.96
C ALA A 87 -3.21 2.84 19.76
N VAL A 88 -3.81 1.87 19.08
CA VAL A 88 -4.50 0.75 19.72
C VAL A 88 -3.53 -0.13 20.50
N MET A 89 -2.36 -0.44 19.93
CA MET A 89 -1.34 -1.24 20.61
C MET A 89 -0.69 -0.50 21.79
N GLN A 90 -0.66 0.83 21.80
CA GLN A 90 -0.27 1.62 22.98
C GLN A 90 -1.27 1.40 24.12
N LEU A 91 -2.57 1.34 23.82
CA LEU A 91 -3.60 1.02 24.80
C LEU A 91 -3.53 -0.45 25.25
N VAL A 92 -3.12 -1.37 24.37
CA VAL A 92 -2.85 -2.77 24.73
C VAL A 92 -1.70 -2.87 25.72
N GLU A 93 -0.58 -2.19 25.47
CA GLU A 93 0.57 -2.21 26.37
C GLU A 93 0.26 -1.60 27.75
N GLN A 94 -0.60 -0.58 27.77
CA GLN A 94 -1.13 0.03 29.00
C GLN A 94 -2.14 -0.86 29.75
N GLY A 95 -2.52 -2.02 29.19
CA GLY A 95 -3.52 -2.93 29.76
C GLY A 95 -4.96 -2.42 29.66
N LYS A 96 -5.21 -1.33 28.91
CA LYS A 96 -6.54 -0.75 28.70
C LYS A 96 -7.34 -1.49 27.64
N VAL A 97 -6.65 -2.10 26.67
CA VAL A 97 -7.24 -2.91 25.61
C VAL A 97 -6.66 -4.31 25.65
N LYS A 98 -7.52 -5.31 25.49
CA LYS A 98 -7.14 -6.70 25.20
C LYS A 98 -7.54 -7.02 23.77
N LEU A 99 -6.61 -7.54 22.98
CA LEU A 99 -6.82 -7.84 21.56
C LEU A 99 -7.97 -8.85 21.33
N ASN A 100 -8.06 -9.87 22.18
CA ASN A 100 -9.08 -10.91 22.12
C ASN A 100 -10.38 -10.55 22.84
N ALA A 101 -10.48 -9.37 23.45
CA ALA A 101 -11.73 -8.95 24.08
C ALA A 101 -12.75 -8.53 23.02
N PRO A 102 -14.03 -8.85 23.24
CA PRO A 102 -15.11 -8.42 22.37
C PRO A 102 -15.28 -6.89 22.43
N ILE A 103 -15.58 -6.26 21.30
CA ILE A 103 -15.63 -4.79 21.17
C ILE A 103 -16.74 -4.15 22.02
N ASN A 104 -17.78 -4.90 22.38
CA ASN A 104 -18.81 -4.45 23.34
C ASN A 104 -18.29 -4.27 24.77
N THR A 105 -17.06 -4.71 25.06
CA THR A 105 -16.37 -4.37 26.31
C THR A 105 -16.02 -2.88 26.37
N TYR A 106 -15.88 -2.23 25.21
CA TYR A 106 -15.41 -0.86 25.10
C TYR A 106 -16.46 0.08 24.50
N LEU A 107 -17.35 -0.43 23.64
CA LEU A 107 -18.35 0.37 22.94
C LEU A 107 -19.77 -0.08 23.32
N ASP A 108 -20.63 0.90 23.53
CA ASP A 108 -22.06 0.71 23.79
C ASP A 108 -22.86 0.78 22.47
N ASP A 109 -24.15 0.39 22.49
CA ASP A 109 -25.08 0.49 21.34
C ASP A 109 -24.61 -0.23 20.05
N LEU A 110 -24.00 -1.41 20.19
CA LEU A 110 -23.62 -2.25 19.06
C LEU A 110 -24.70 -3.29 18.70
N PRO A 111 -24.94 -3.55 17.40
CA PRO A 111 -25.73 -4.69 16.94
C PRO A 111 -25.24 -6.00 17.57
N VAL A 112 -26.16 -6.90 17.90
CA VAL A 112 -25.87 -8.16 18.63
C VAL A 112 -24.79 -8.98 17.93
N GLU A 113 -24.83 -9.01 16.59
CA GLU A 113 -23.90 -9.73 15.73
C GLU A 113 -22.47 -9.16 15.81
N TRP A 114 -22.32 -7.88 16.12
CA TRP A 114 -21.03 -7.19 16.16
C TRP A 114 -20.37 -7.28 17.53
N GLN A 115 -21.17 -7.45 18.59
CA GLN A 115 -20.71 -7.37 19.97
C GLN A 115 -19.52 -8.30 20.25
N LYS A 116 -19.51 -9.50 19.65
CA LYS A 116 -18.47 -10.53 19.84
C LYS A 116 -17.24 -10.37 18.95
N ILE A 117 -17.26 -9.44 17.98
CA ILE A 117 -16.08 -9.15 17.17
C ILE A 117 -14.98 -8.66 18.12
N THR A 118 -13.76 -9.14 17.94
CA THR A 118 -12.64 -8.77 18.80
C THR A 118 -11.86 -7.59 18.22
N VAL A 119 -11.11 -6.88 19.07
CA VAL A 119 -10.22 -5.79 18.62
C VAL A 119 -9.19 -6.30 17.60
N ASP A 120 -8.68 -7.52 17.78
CA ASP A 120 -7.76 -8.16 16.85
C ASP A 120 -8.36 -8.33 15.46
N GLN A 121 -9.62 -8.75 15.39
CA GLN A 121 -10.34 -8.96 14.12
C GLN A 121 -10.64 -7.63 13.40
N LEU A 122 -10.82 -6.53 14.13
CA LEU A 122 -10.87 -5.18 13.54
C LEU A 122 -9.50 -4.80 12.94
N LEU A 123 -8.41 -4.95 13.71
CA LEU A 123 -7.05 -4.60 13.28
C LEU A 123 -6.57 -5.39 12.06
N THR A 124 -7.10 -6.61 11.86
CA THR A 124 -6.68 -7.57 10.83
C THR A 124 -7.71 -7.80 9.73
N HIS A 125 -8.78 -7.00 9.69
CA HIS A 125 -9.76 -7.01 8.59
C HIS A 125 -10.52 -8.34 8.38
N ILE A 126 -10.71 -9.11 9.45
CA ILE A 126 -11.45 -10.37 9.43
C ILE A 126 -12.78 -10.27 10.20
N SER A 127 -13.35 -9.07 10.32
CA SER A 127 -14.54 -8.79 11.12
C SER A 127 -15.85 -9.25 10.48
N GLY A 128 -15.94 -9.18 9.14
CA GLY A 128 -17.18 -9.39 8.39
C GLY A 128 -18.12 -8.19 8.38
N LEU A 129 -17.71 -7.04 8.93
CA LEU A 129 -18.57 -5.86 9.02
C LEU A 129 -18.96 -5.31 7.64
N PRO A 130 -20.12 -4.65 7.49
CA PRO A 130 -20.42 -3.88 6.30
C PRO A 130 -19.46 -2.68 6.17
N ASP A 131 -19.00 -2.37 4.95
CA ASP A 131 -18.11 -1.22 4.74
C ASP A 131 -18.87 0.12 4.77
N ILE A 132 -18.46 1.01 5.68
CA ILE A 132 -19.01 2.37 5.84
C ILE A 132 -18.87 3.20 4.56
N LEU A 133 -17.89 2.91 3.69
CA LEU A 133 -17.73 3.61 2.41
C LEU A 133 -18.93 3.46 1.48
N ARG A 134 -19.77 2.43 1.66
CA ARG A 134 -21.02 2.25 0.90
C ARG A 134 -22.01 3.41 1.08
N PHE A 135 -21.84 4.18 2.16
CA PHE A 135 -22.69 5.31 2.51
C PHE A 135 -22.06 6.66 2.15
N PHE A 136 -20.86 6.66 1.56
CA PHE A 136 -20.16 7.86 1.14
C PHE A 136 -20.31 8.05 -0.37
N ASP A 137 -20.16 9.29 -0.84
CA ASP A 137 -20.01 9.56 -2.27
C ASP A 137 -18.73 8.88 -2.78
N PRO A 138 -18.80 8.03 -3.81
CA PRO A 138 -17.64 7.27 -4.26
C PRO A 138 -16.58 8.13 -4.99
N ASN A 139 -16.93 9.36 -5.40
CA ASN A 139 -16.02 10.26 -6.10
C ASN A 139 -15.24 11.16 -5.14
N THR A 140 -15.93 11.71 -4.14
CA THR A 140 -15.34 12.67 -3.19
C THR A 140 -15.03 12.05 -1.84
N GLY A 141 -15.74 11.01 -1.42
CA GLY A 141 -15.65 10.44 -0.07
C GLY A 141 -16.51 11.17 0.98
N ASN A 142 -17.32 12.14 0.57
CA ASN A 142 -18.20 12.86 1.48
C ASN A 142 -19.38 11.99 1.94
N ILE A 143 -20.09 12.42 2.97
CA ILE A 143 -21.20 11.66 3.58
C ILE A 143 -22.50 11.63 2.76
N GLY A 144 -22.44 12.07 1.49
CA GLY A 144 -23.52 12.00 0.53
C GLY A 144 -24.85 12.55 1.07
N PRO A 145 -25.99 11.90 0.78
CA PRO A 145 -27.31 12.39 1.18
C PRO A 145 -27.59 12.25 2.69
N LEU A 146 -26.81 11.45 3.42
CA LEU A 146 -27.06 11.17 4.85
C LEU A 146 -26.66 12.33 5.77
N LYS A 147 -25.74 13.21 5.32
CA LYS A 147 -25.36 14.49 5.94
C LYS A 147 -24.82 14.46 7.39
N THR A 148 -24.93 13.36 8.12
CA THR A 148 -24.48 13.26 9.53
C THR A 148 -23.89 11.88 9.84
N GLU A 149 -22.99 11.83 10.83
CA GLU A 149 -22.46 10.58 11.36
C GLU A 149 -23.57 9.67 11.90
N ALA A 150 -24.54 10.22 12.64
CA ALA A 150 -25.63 9.46 13.22
C ALA A 150 -26.48 8.75 12.15
N ALA A 151 -26.80 9.43 11.04
CA ALA A 151 -27.53 8.81 9.94
C ALA A 151 -26.74 7.68 9.27
N ILE A 152 -25.43 7.84 9.11
CA ILE A 152 -24.55 6.76 8.61
C ILE A 152 -24.53 5.59 9.59
N TRP A 153 -24.41 5.86 10.89
CA TRP A 153 -24.38 4.85 11.93
C TRP A 153 -25.66 4.00 11.95
N GLU A 154 -26.84 4.62 11.86
CA GLU A 154 -28.13 3.89 11.81
C GLU A 154 -28.25 2.98 10.58
N ASN A 155 -27.76 3.44 9.42
CA ASN A 155 -27.72 2.60 8.21
C ASN A 155 -26.69 1.46 8.33
N LEU A 156 -25.55 1.74 8.97
CA LEU A 156 -24.49 0.74 9.16
C LEU A 156 -24.96 -0.37 10.10
N LYS A 157 -25.60 -0.03 11.23
CA LYS A 157 -26.14 -0.97 12.22
C LYS A 157 -27.21 -1.92 11.66
N THR A 158 -27.93 -1.49 10.62
CA THR A 158 -28.99 -2.27 9.97
C THR A 158 -28.51 -3.08 8.78
N THR A 159 -27.24 -2.93 8.38
CA THR A 159 -26.66 -3.70 7.28
C THR A 159 -26.09 -5.04 7.78
N PRO A 160 -26.44 -6.19 7.17
CA PRO A 160 -25.90 -7.48 7.56
C PRO A 160 -24.38 -7.57 7.42
N LEU A 161 -23.77 -8.49 8.19
CA LEU A 161 -22.37 -8.86 7.97
C LEU A 161 -22.18 -9.42 6.55
N GLU A 162 -21.06 -9.08 5.92
CA GLU A 162 -20.68 -9.58 4.59
C GLU A 162 -20.32 -11.06 4.62
N PHE A 163 -19.77 -11.53 5.74
CA PHE A 163 -19.41 -12.92 6.00
C PHE A 163 -19.27 -13.14 7.50
N LYS A 164 -19.17 -14.40 7.92
CA LYS A 164 -19.00 -14.75 9.33
C LYS A 164 -17.61 -14.34 9.83
N THR A 165 -17.58 -13.63 10.95
CA THR A 165 -16.37 -13.11 11.59
C THR A 165 -15.27 -14.18 11.72
N GLY A 166 -14.06 -13.85 11.25
CA GLY A 166 -12.87 -14.69 11.30
C GLY A 166 -12.73 -15.69 10.16
N GLU A 167 -13.69 -15.79 9.24
CA GLU A 167 -13.64 -16.77 8.14
C GLU A 167 -13.01 -16.22 6.85
N GLN A 168 -13.04 -14.91 6.62
CA GLN A 168 -12.51 -14.27 5.42
C GLN A 168 -11.81 -12.94 5.75
N PHE A 169 -10.98 -12.47 4.82
CA PHE A 169 -10.37 -11.16 4.86
C PHE A 169 -11.15 -10.21 3.93
N SER A 170 -11.54 -9.04 4.44
CA SER A 170 -12.10 -7.95 3.63
C SER A 170 -11.59 -6.60 4.14
N TYR A 171 -10.88 -5.89 3.26
CA TYR A 171 -10.35 -4.57 3.57
C TYR A 171 -11.50 -3.56 3.70
N ASN A 172 -11.70 -3.02 4.90
CA ASN A 172 -12.97 -2.44 5.32
C ASN A 172 -12.76 -1.27 6.30
N GLN A 173 -13.37 -0.12 6.03
CA GLN A 173 -13.09 1.10 6.79
C GLN A 173 -13.86 1.18 8.12
N THR A 174 -14.97 0.46 8.24
CA THR A 174 -15.73 0.34 9.50
C THR A 174 -14.86 -0.18 10.64
N ASN A 175 -13.91 -1.07 10.34
CA ASN A 175 -12.96 -1.56 11.34
C ASN A 175 -12.18 -0.43 12.00
N TYR A 176 -11.62 0.48 11.21
CA TYR A 176 -10.77 1.57 11.72
C TYR A 176 -11.59 2.73 12.28
N TYR A 177 -12.82 2.91 11.80
CA TYR A 177 -13.82 3.76 12.45
C TYR A 177 -14.09 3.31 13.89
N LEU A 178 -14.40 2.02 14.10
CA LEU A 178 -14.66 1.47 15.44
C LEU A 178 -13.40 1.52 16.33
N LEU A 179 -12.21 1.28 15.78
CA LEU A 179 -10.96 1.46 16.53
C LEU A 179 -10.76 2.91 16.99
N GLY A 180 -11.15 3.89 16.17
CA GLY A 180 -11.19 5.31 16.56
C GLY A 180 -12.14 5.56 17.73
N LYS A 181 -13.36 5.02 17.68
CA LYS A 181 -14.34 5.11 18.78
C LYS A 181 -13.82 4.48 20.08
N ILE A 182 -13.10 3.36 19.99
CA ILE A 182 -12.47 2.72 21.16
C ILE A 182 -11.41 3.62 21.77
N ILE A 183 -10.56 4.26 20.94
CA ILE A 183 -9.56 5.22 21.41
C ILE A 183 -10.26 6.38 22.12
N ASP A 184 -11.27 6.99 21.50
CA ASP A 184 -12.00 8.12 22.08
C ASP A 184 -12.57 7.78 23.45
N LYS A 185 -13.30 6.65 23.54
CA LYS A 185 -13.96 6.20 24.76
C LYS A 185 -12.97 5.92 25.90
N LEU A 186 -11.87 5.20 25.63
CA LEU A 186 -10.93 4.75 26.67
C LEU A 186 -9.95 5.84 27.12
N THR A 187 -9.82 6.89 26.33
CA THR A 187 -8.89 7.99 26.62
C THR A 187 -9.62 9.24 27.09
N ASN A 188 -10.95 9.32 26.89
CA ASN A 188 -11.78 10.49 27.18
C ASN A 188 -11.27 11.77 26.50
N GLN A 189 -10.68 11.62 25.31
CA GLN A 189 -10.21 12.68 24.42
C GLN A 189 -10.40 12.21 22.97
N SER A 190 -10.37 13.12 22.00
CA SER A 190 -10.47 12.71 20.60
C SER A 190 -9.24 11.90 20.16
N PHE A 191 -9.39 11.00 19.19
CA PHE A 191 -8.26 10.26 18.62
C PHE A 191 -7.26 11.22 17.98
N VAL A 192 -7.71 12.38 17.49
CA VAL A 192 -6.85 13.44 16.95
C VAL A 192 -5.89 13.93 18.04
N ASP A 193 -6.41 14.25 19.21
CA ASP A 193 -5.61 14.70 20.36
C ASP A 193 -4.72 13.56 20.88
N PHE A 194 -5.23 12.33 20.92
CA PHE A 194 -4.43 11.18 21.31
C PHE A 194 -3.23 10.95 20.38
N PHE A 195 -3.40 11.05 19.07
CA PHE A 195 -2.29 10.92 18.13
C PHE A 195 -1.29 12.07 18.29
N ALA A 196 -1.79 13.30 18.43
CA ALA A 196 -0.96 14.48 18.63
C ALA A 196 -0.07 14.34 19.88
N GLU A 197 -0.64 13.89 21.00
CA GLU A 197 0.07 13.75 22.25
C GLU A 197 0.97 12.52 22.31
N LYS A 198 0.46 11.34 21.92
CA LYS A 198 1.11 10.04 22.16
C LYS A 198 2.00 9.59 21.03
N GLN A 199 1.92 10.23 19.87
CA GLN A 199 2.74 9.90 18.70
C GLN A 199 3.44 11.12 18.13
N PHE A 200 2.72 12.18 17.75
CA PHE A 200 3.33 13.30 17.01
C PHE A 200 4.31 14.07 17.88
N LYS A 201 3.90 14.47 19.08
CA LYS A 201 4.78 15.14 20.05
C LYS A 201 5.94 14.25 20.49
N VAL A 202 5.69 12.96 20.74
CA VAL A 202 6.71 11.98 21.18
C VAL A 202 7.78 11.78 20.10
N ALA A 203 7.38 11.68 18.83
CA ALA A 203 8.28 11.52 17.69
C ALA A 203 8.74 12.85 17.08
N SER A 204 8.30 13.99 17.63
CA SER A 204 8.61 15.36 17.16
C SER A 204 8.20 15.61 15.69
N LEU A 205 7.01 15.14 15.30
CA LEU A 205 6.46 15.29 13.95
C LEU A 205 5.86 16.70 13.81
N LYS A 206 6.48 17.54 12.97
CA LYS A 206 6.13 18.97 12.87
C LYS A 206 5.14 19.27 11.76
N HIS A 207 4.98 18.36 10.81
CA HIS A 207 4.21 18.52 9.58
C HIS A 207 3.18 17.40 9.42
N THR A 208 2.84 16.72 10.52
CA THR A 208 1.88 15.61 10.53
C THR A 208 0.60 16.03 11.21
N LEU A 209 -0.52 15.90 10.50
CA LEU A 209 -1.84 16.25 11.00
C LEU A 209 -2.94 15.47 10.28
N PHE A 210 -4.11 15.42 10.91
CA PHE A 210 -5.33 15.00 10.23
C PHE A 210 -5.88 16.13 9.37
N GLY A 211 -6.39 15.79 8.19
CA GLY A 211 -7.06 16.74 7.32
C GLY A 211 -7.44 16.17 5.95
N ASP A 212 -8.24 16.91 5.22
CA ASP A 212 -8.67 16.58 3.85
C ASP A 212 -8.67 17.81 2.93
N SER A 213 -9.34 17.73 1.77
CA SER A 213 -9.35 18.82 0.79
C SER A 213 -10.19 20.05 1.21
N ARG A 214 -10.91 19.99 2.33
CA ARG A 214 -11.65 21.11 2.94
C ARG A 214 -10.77 21.91 3.91
N ASP A 215 -9.72 21.28 4.44
CA ASP A 215 -8.85 21.87 5.44
C ASP A 215 -7.76 22.75 4.77
N ILE A 216 -7.45 23.90 5.38
CA ILE A 216 -6.34 24.74 4.95
C ILE A 216 -5.05 24.21 5.57
N ILE A 217 -4.31 23.42 4.80
CA ILE A 217 -3.04 22.82 5.24
C ILE A 217 -1.87 23.55 4.54
N PRO A 218 -1.04 24.30 5.27
CA PRO A 218 0.13 24.95 4.68
C PRO A 218 1.07 23.94 4.03
N ASN A 219 1.59 24.26 2.84
CA ASN A 219 2.46 23.41 2.03
C ASN A 219 1.85 22.07 1.57
N TYR A 220 0.51 21.93 1.60
CA TYR A 220 -0.16 20.75 1.07
C TYR A 220 0.07 20.61 -0.44
N ALA A 221 0.42 19.41 -0.89
CA ALA A 221 0.48 19.05 -2.30
C ALA A 221 -0.92 18.62 -2.78
N PRO A 222 -1.53 19.33 -3.74
CA PRO A 222 -2.73 18.86 -4.42
C PRO A 222 -2.53 17.44 -4.95
N SER A 223 -3.59 16.65 -4.86
CA SER A 223 -3.57 15.27 -5.35
C SER A 223 -4.03 15.21 -6.80
N TYR A 224 -3.35 14.39 -7.61
CA TYR A 224 -3.66 14.19 -9.02
C TYR A 224 -3.99 12.72 -9.32
N SER A 225 -4.73 12.46 -10.40
CA SER A 225 -4.81 11.15 -11.05
C SER A 225 -5.09 11.31 -12.53
N TYR A 226 -4.70 10.29 -13.31
CA TYR A 226 -5.12 10.17 -14.70
C TYR A 226 -6.55 9.62 -14.76
N ARG A 227 -7.40 10.26 -15.57
CA ARG A 227 -8.80 9.87 -15.78
C ARG A 227 -9.09 9.69 -17.25
N SER A 228 -9.81 8.61 -17.56
CA SER A 228 -10.25 8.28 -18.92
C SER A 228 -11.66 8.79 -19.24
N PHE A 229 -12.37 9.37 -18.26
CA PHE A 229 -13.73 9.87 -18.41
C PHE A 229 -13.90 11.26 -17.78
N PHE A 230 -14.62 12.14 -18.48
CA PHE A 230 -15.06 13.45 -18.01
C PHE A 230 -16.49 13.68 -18.47
N ASP A 231 -17.38 14.09 -17.55
CA ASP A 231 -18.80 14.36 -17.83
C ASP A 231 -19.51 13.20 -18.58
N GLY A 232 -19.21 11.97 -18.15
CA GLY A 232 -19.75 10.74 -18.76
C GLY A 232 -19.13 10.37 -20.12
N LYS A 233 -18.19 11.14 -20.64
CA LYS A 233 -17.56 10.92 -21.96
C LYS A 233 -16.16 10.36 -21.80
N LYS A 234 -15.88 9.27 -22.52
CA LYS A 234 -14.52 8.71 -22.61
C LYS A 234 -13.62 9.66 -23.42
N VAL A 235 -12.46 9.99 -22.89
CA VAL A 235 -11.42 10.74 -23.62
C VAL A 235 -10.53 9.79 -24.43
N SER A 236 -9.97 10.29 -25.54
CA SER A 236 -9.09 9.50 -26.41
C SER A 236 -7.76 9.13 -25.75
N GLN A 237 -7.31 9.93 -24.79
CA GLN A 237 -6.14 9.69 -23.96
C GLN A 237 -6.44 10.14 -22.53
N ASP A 238 -5.92 9.39 -21.56
CA ASP A 238 -6.08 9.74 -20.15
C ASP A 238 -5.56 11.14 -19.86
N ARG A 239 -6.39 11.94 -19.20
CA ARG A 239 -6.06 13.32 -18.82
C ARG A 239 -5.74 13.37 -17.33
N LEU A 240 -4.68 14.09 -16.98
CA LEU A 240 -4.40 14.39 -15.58
C LEU A 240 -5.50 15.33 -15.03
N ALA A 241 -5.97 15.04 -13.83
CA ALA A 241 -6.99 15.83 -13.14
C ALA A 241 -6.62 16.00 -11.67
N ASN A 242 -7.10 17.11 -11.07
CA ASN A 242 -7.13 17.25 -9.62
C ASN A 242 -8.08 16.21 -9.02
N ASN A 243 -7.70 15.71 -7.85
CA ASN A 243 -8.57 14.97 -6.98
C ASN A 243 -8.96 15.82 -5.79
N TYR A 244 -10.23 15.73 -5.44
CA TYR A 244 -10.80 16.33 -4.25
C TYR A 244 -11.31 15.19 -3.38
N TYR A 245 -10.78 15.09 -2.17
CA TYR A 245 -11.13 14.04 -1.22
C TYR A 245 -11.62 14.67 0.08
N GLU A 246 -12.71 14.13 0.60
CA GLU A 246 -13.26 14.40 1.91
C GLU A 246 -13.08 13.16 2.79
N PHE A 247 -12.60 13.39 4.01
CA PHE A 247 -12.50 12.39 5.07
C PHE A 247 -13.30 12.90 6.25
N PRO A 248 -14.58 12.49 6.40
CA PRO A 248 -15.41 12.88 7.53
C PRO A 248 -14.67 12.61 8.84
N ASP A 249 -14.71 13.56 9.77
CA ASP A 249 -13.81 13.60 10.93
C ASP A 249 -13.80 12.28 11.70
N PHE A 250 -14.98 11.71 11.94
CA PHE A 250 -15.16 10.45 12.65
C PHE A 250 -14.51 9.23 11.96
N SER A 251 -14.23 9.29 10.66
CA SER A 251 -13.65 8.21 9.86
C SER A 251 -12.15 8.36 9.59
N ARG A 252 -11.54 9.47 10.02
CA ARG A 252 -10.15 9.84 9.65
C ARG A 252 -9.10 8.86 10.16
N THR A 253 -9.36 8.04 11.18
CA THR A 253 -8.48 6.93 11.62
C THR A 253 -8.22 5.88 10.53
N SER A 254 -9.01 5.86 9.47
CA SER A 254 -8.83 4.96 8.33
C SER A 254 -7.96 5.55 7.21
N GLY A 255 -7.81 6.87 7.10
CA GLY A 255 -7.21 7.49 5.92
C GLY A 255 -6.81 8.96 5.97
N GLY A 256 -7.08 9.68 7.06
CA GLY A 256 -7.05 11.15 7.07
C GLY A 256 -5.72 11.80 7.45
N LEU A 257 -4.61 11.07 7.60
CA LEU A 257 -3.32 11.70 7.90
C LEU A 257 -2.66 12.29 6.66
N ASN A 258 -2.00 13.43 6.87
CA ASN A 258 -1.11 14.09 5.93
C ASN A 258 0.23 14.32 6.62
N SER A 259 1.34 14.14 5.91
CA SER A 259 2.69 14.20 6.50
C SER A 259 3.77 14.50 5.44
N THR A 260 5.02 14.58 5.89
CA THR A 260 6.22 14.59 5.05
C THR A 260 6.95 13.26 5.17
N ALA A 261 7.78 12.89 4.18
CA ALA A 261 8.56 11.65 4.27
C ALA A 261 9.54 11.67 5.47
N GLU A 262 10.04 12.86 5.83
CA GLU A 262 10.91 13.06 6.99
C GLU A 262 10.18 12.78 8.31
N ASP A 263 8.97 13.30 8.50
CA ASP A 263 8.16 13.05 9.69
C ASP A 263 7.83 11.55 9.82
N VAL A 264 7.38 10.90 8.74
CA VAL A 264 7.11 9.45 8.77
C VAL A 264 8.39 8.65 9.08
N GLY A 265 9.55 9.07 8.55
CA GLY A 265 10.85 8.48 8.89
C GLY A 265 11.18 8.63 10.39
N ASN A 266 10.98 9.82 10.96
CA ASN A 266 11.18 10.07 12.40
C ASN A 266 10.21 9.25 13.26
N TRP A 267 8.96 9.09 12.81
CA TRP A 267 7.97 8.24 13.47
C TRP A 267 8.39 6.77 13.48
N ILE A 268 8.91 6.23 12.37
CA ILE A 268 9.45 4.86 12.31
C ILE A 268 10.66 4.70 13.25
N ILE A 269 11.55 5.69 13.31
CA ILE A 269 12.68 5.67 14.26
C ILE A 269 12.17 5.63 15.70
N ALA A 270 11.18 6.47 16.05
CA ALA A 270 10.58 6.47 17.38
C ALA A 270 9.89 5.14 17.73
N LEU A 271 9.22 4.53 16.76
CA LEU A 271 8.58 3.22 16.91
C LEU A 271 9.61 2.12 17.20
N LYS A 272 10.65 2.01 16.37
CA LYS A 272 11.69 0.96 16.49
C LYS A 272 12.58 1.12 17.71
N ASN A 273 12.85 2.36 18.15
CA ASN A 273 13.74 2.63 19.28
C ASN A 273 13.02 2.69 20.64
N GLY A 274 11.79 2.17 20.72
CA GLY A 274 11.06 2.06 21.99
C GLY A 274 10.55 3.39 22.56
N LYS A 275 10.42 4.45 21.73
CA LYS A 275 9.79 5.70 22.19
C LYS A 275 8.26 5.61 22.21
N LEU A 276 7.68 4.84 21.30
CA LEU A 276 6.22 4.68 21.19
C LEU A 276 5.70 3.47 21.98
N PHE A 277 6.53 2.44 22.16
CA PHE A 277 6.29 1.26 22.99
C PHE A 277 7.44 1.07 23.98
N GLN A 278 7.12 0.80 25.23
CA GLN A 278 8.13 0.48 26.26
C GLN A 278 8.61 -0.97 26.14
N LYS A 279 7.79 -1.87 25.56
CA LYS A 279 8.12 -3.29 25.41
C LYS A 279 8.29 -3.66 23.94
N SER A 280 9.45 -4.23 23.59
CA SER A 280 9.70 -4.76 22.23
C SER A 280 8.68 -5.83 21.83
N SER A 281 8.21 -6.63 22.79
CA SER A 281 7.18 -7.66 22.56
C SER A 281 5.86 -7.09 22.01
N THR A 282 5.54 -5.83 22.29
CA THR A 282 4.35 -5.17 21.73
C THR A 282 4.51 -4.95 20.23
N LEU A 283 5.71 -4.53 19.80
CA LEU A 283 6.04 -4.35 18.39
C LEU A 283 6.10 -5.70 17.66
N ASP A 284 6.70 -6.72 18.27
CA ASP A 284 6.75 -8.08 17.72
C ASP A 284 5.33 -8.65 17.52
N LEU A 285 4.46 -8.45 18.51
CA LEU A 285 3.05 -8.84 18.42
C LEU A 285 2.31 -8.05 17.33
N MET A 286 2.54 -6.75 17.21
CA MET A 286 1.94 -5.93 16.16
C MET A 286 2.29 -6.46 14.76
N TRP A 287 3.54 -6.85 14.54
CA TRP A 287 4.05 -7.34 13.26
C TRP A 287 3.94 -8.85 13.06
N THR A 288 3.06 -9.50 13.83
CA THR A 288 2.68 -10.91 13.67
C THR A 288 1.31 -10.99 13.01
N PRO A 289 1.10 -11.92 12.05
CA PRO A 289 -0.21 -12.21 11.46
C PRO A 289 -1.34 -12.36 12.48
N GLY A 290 -2.52 -11.89 12.09
CA GLY A 290 -3.77 -12.42 12.63
C GLY A 290 -3.95 -13.89 12.25
N LYS A 291 -4.98 -14.52 12.80
CA LYS A 291 -5.37 -15.89 12.44
C LYS A 291 -6.84 -15.93 12.08
N PHE A 292 -7.16 -16.61 10.98
CA PHE A 292 -8.52 -17.01 10.68
C PHE A 292 -9.00 -18.07 11.69
N ASN A 293 -10.31 -18.32 11.73
CA ASN A 293 -10.91 -19.31 12.63
C ASN A 293 -10.39 -20.73 12.40
N ASN A 294 -9.90 -21.04 11.19
CA ASN A 294 -9.27 -22.31 10.85
C ASN A 294 -7.80 -22.41 11.30
N GLY A 295 -7.24 -21.37 11.92
CA GLY A 295 -5.87 -21.30 12.41
C GLY A 295 -4.84 -20.82 11.39
N ASN A 296 -5.21 -20.66 10.11
CA ASN A 296 -4.31 -20.15 9.08
C ASN A 296 -3.96 -18.68 9.35
N PRO A 297 -2.71 -18.26 9.08
CA PRO A 297 -2.30 -16.87 9.22
C PRO A 297 -2.99 -15.98 8.17
N THR A 298 -3.23 -14.72 8.53
CA THR A 298 -3.65 -13.68 7.59
C THR A 298 -2.43 -13.03 6.92
N ASP A 299 -2.57 -12.56 5.68
CA ASP A 299 -1.53 -11.76 5.00
C ASP A 299 -1.50 -10.28 5.44
N TRP A 300 -2.22 -9.98 6.53
CA TRP A 300 -2.31 -8.67 7.17
C TRP A 300 -1.82 -8.76 8.63
N VAL A 301 -1.10 -7.75 9.11
CA VAL A 301 -0.70 -7.65 10.52
C VAL A 301 -1.30 -6.37 11.13
N ARG A 302 -1.37 -6.26 12.46
CA ARG A 302 -2.23 -5.29 13.18
C ARG A 302 -1.95 -3.81 12.81
N GLY A 303 -2.64 -3.26 11.82
CA GLY A 303 -2.39 -1.91 11.29
C GLY A 303 -1.64 -1.83 9.96
N TRP A 304 -1.06 -2.93 9.47
CA TRP A 304 -0.08 -2.94 8.38
C TRP A 304 -0.48 -3.94 7.30
N GLY A 305 -0.69 -3.42 6.09
CA GLY A 305 -1.31 -4.12 4.97
C GLY A 305 -0.36 -4.73 3.96
N ILE A 306 0.93 -4.52 4.14
CA ILE A 306 1.98 -5.25 3.42
C ILE A 306 2.71 -6.08 4.46
N ALA A 307 2.67 -7.40 4.32
CA ALA A 307 3.34 -8.33 5.22
C ALA A 307 4.14 -9.37 4.41
N LYS A 308 5.40 -9.05 4.11
CA LYS A 308 6.34 -9.96 3.46
C LYS A 308 7.08 -10.77 4.52
N LEU A 309 6.46 -11.86 4.98
CA LEU A 309 6.92 -12.69 6.10
C LEU A 309 7.88 -13.81 5.67
N ARG A 310 8.81 -13.46 4.79
CA ARG A 310 9.86 -14.34 4.29
C ARG A 310 10.92 -14.66 5.36
N LYS A 311 11.68 -15.74 5.15
CA LYS A 311 12.71 -16.23 6.08
C LYS A 311 13.80 -15.20 6.38
N ASN A 312 14.26 -14.49 5.35
CA ASN A 312 15.26 -13.43 5.46
C ASN A 312 14.66 -12.13 4.93
N HIS A 313 15.11 -10.99 5.45
CA HIS A 313 14.68 -9.67 5.02
C HIS A 313 13.18 -9.42 5.18
N LYS A 314 12.55 -9.89 6.27
CA LYS A 314 11.12 -9.66 6.53
C LYS A 314 10.78 -8.18 6.28
N ALA A 315 9.65 -7.91 5.63
CA ALA A 315 9.15 -6.55 5.46
C ALA A 315 7.71 -6.42 5.94
N VAL A 316 7.41 -5.31 6.60
CA VAL A 316 6.05 -4.90 6.98
C VAL A 316 5.82 -3.46 6.56
N GLY A 317 4.62 -3.13 6.11
CA GLY A 317 4.34 -1.83 5.55
C GLY A 317 2.88 -1.58 5.24
N MET A 318 2.62 -0.53 4.48
CA MET A 318 1.31 -0.19 3.97
C MET A 318 1.46 0.63 2.69
N SER A 319 0.49 0.51 1.78
CA SER A 319 0.29 1.46 0.68
C SER A 319 -0.99 2.26 0.93
N GLY A 320 -0.97 3.52 0.52
CA GLY A 320 -2.04 4.48 0.71
C GLY A 320 -2.38 5.17 -0.59
N GLY A 321 -3.62 5.00 -1.06
CA GLY A 321 -4.17 5.69 -2.23
C GLY A 321 -3.38 5.44 -3.52
N ASN A 322 -2.64 4.33 -3.59
CA ASN A 322 -1.67 3.98 -4.63
C ASN A 322 -0.72 5.15 -4.95
N ARG A 323 -0.31 5.91 -3.92
CA ARG A 323 0.57 7.09 -4.06
C ARG A 323 1.53 7.27 -2.90
N SER A 324 1.35 6.54 -1.81
CA SER A 324 2.24 6.59 -0.66
C SER A 324 2.53 5.17 -0.20
N VAL A 325 3.77 4.88 0.16
CA VAL A 325 4.15 3.61 0.75
C VAL A 325 5.18 3.86 1.85
N LEU A 326 5.07 3.08 2.91
CA LEU A 326 6.14 2.88 3.87
C LEU A 326 6.41 1.39 4.02
N LEU A 327 7.68 0.99 3.93
CA LEU A 327 8.14 -0.38 4.15
C LEU A 327 9.23 -0.35 5.22
N VAL A 328 9.08 -1.19 6.23
CA VAL A 328 10.06 -1.41 7.30
C VAL A 328 10.59 -2.82 7.18
N TYR A 329 11.91 -2.96 7.21
CA TYR A 329 12.64 -4.23 7.23
C TYR A 329 13.24 -4.39 8.63
N PRO A 330 12.57 -5.10 9.56
CA PRO A 330 12.98 -5.13 10.96
C PRO A 330 14.38 -5.71 11.15
N ASP A 331 14.67 -6.82 10.48
CA ASP A 331 15.92 -7.59 10.56
C ASP A 331 17.11 -6.82 9.99
N ASP A 332 16.83 -5.90 9.07
CA ASP A 332 17.82 -5.16 8.29
C ASP A 332 18.08 -3.74 8.82
N ASN A 333 17.32 -3.31 9.83
CA ASN A 333 17.34 -1.94 10.33
C ASN A 333 17.14 -0.87 9.26
N LEU A 334 16.31 -1.17 8.26
CA LEU A 334 16.02 -0.31 7.12
C LEU A 334 14.53 0.04 7.07
N ALA A 335 14.20 1.25 6.63
CA ALA A 335 12.86 1.59 6.17
C ALA A 335 12.91 2.54 4.97
N VAL A 336 11.96 2.38 4.06
CA VAL A 336 11.79 3.17 2.84
C VAL A 336 10.41 3.83 2.88
N ILE A 337 10.38 5.15 2.74
CA ILE A 337 9.16 5.95 2.72
C ILE A 337 9.13 6.72 1.41
N VAL A 338 8.09 6.50 0.60
CA VAL A 338 7.87 7.22 -0.65
C VAL A 338 6.47 7.83 -0.64
N LEU A 339 6.39 9.15 -0.82
CA LEU A 339 5.13 9.88 -0.89
C LEU A 339 5.05 10.59 -2.24
N THR A 340 3.96 10.42 -2.98
CA THR A 340 3.74 11.07 -4.28
C THR A 340 2.40 11.79 -4.30
N ASN A 341 2.28 12.81 -5.16
CA ASN A 341 1.02 13.49 -5.40
C ASN A 341 0.19 12.87 -6.53
N LEU A 342 0.52 11.65 -7.01
CA LEU A 342 -0.20 10.97 -8.09
C LEU A 342 -0.84 9.67 -7.60
N GLY A 343 -2.17 9.65 -7.50
CA GLY A 343 -2.95 8.44 -7.31
C GLY A 343 -2.77 7.46 -8.47
N GLY A 344 -2.53 6.19 -8.15
CA GLY A 344 -2.25 5.14 -9.13
C GLY A 344 -0.78 5.05 -9.54
N SER A 345 0.11 5.84 -8.93
CA SER A 345 1.55 5.74 -9.15
C SER A 345 2.19 4.50 -8.51
N SER A 346 1.50 3.83 -7.58
CA SER A 346 1.93 2.57 -6.96
C SER A 346 3.41 2.53 -6.55
N PRO A 347 3.85 3.41 -5.62
CA PRO A 347 5.24 3.43 -5.18
C PRO A 347 5.67 2.15 -4.46
N GLU A 348 4.73 1.33 -3.99
CA GLU A 348 4.99 -0.04 -3.52
C GLU A 348 5.72 -0.91 -4.56
N ASP A 349 5.55 -0.61 -5.85
CA ASP A 349 6.26 -1.29 -6.94
C ASP A 349 7.72 -0.86 -7.10
N PHE A 350 8.27 0.09 -6.35
CA PHE A 350 9.70 0.40 -6.51
C PHE A 350 10.42 0.70 -5.19
N ALA A 351 9.68 0.77 -4.08
CA ALA A 351 10.25 0.92 -2.75
C ALA A 351 11.25 -0.21 -2.38
N GLU A 352 11.01 -1.44 -2.84
CA GLU A 352 11.92 -2.56 -2.56
C GLU A 352 13.18 -2.54 -3.45
N GLU A 353 13.09 -2.00 -4.67
CA GLU A 353 14.28 -1.76 -5.49
C GLU A 353 15.19 -0.70 -4.86
N ILE A 354 14.59 0.36 -4.29
CA ILE A 354 15.30 1.37 -3.51
C ILE A 354 15.93 0.76 -2.26
N ALA A 355 15.22 -0.10 -1.53
CA ALA A 355 15.78 -0.83 -0.38
C ALA A 355 17.01 -1.65 -0.80
N GLY A 356 16.94 -2.27 -1.98
CA GLY A 356 18.03 -2.99 -2.63
C GLY A 356 19.30 -2.20 -2.90
N CYS A 357 19.23 -0.87 -3.02
CA CYS A 357 20.43 -0.03 -3.13
C CYS A 357 21.25 -0.02 -1.83
N TYR A 358 20.60 -0.25 -0.69
CA TYR A 358 21.25 -0.31 0.62
C TYR A 358 21.61 -1.73 1.01
N ILE A 359 20.74 -2.70 0.70
CA ILE A 359 20.92 -4.13 1.01
C ILE A 359 20.52 -4.94 -0.22
N PRO A 360 21.48 -5.28 -1.11
CA PRO A 360 21.20 -5.92 -2.40
C PRO A 360 20.42 -7.23 -2.33
N ASP A 361 20.57 -7.99 -1.25
CA ASP A 361 19.90 -9.28 -1.06
C ASP A 361 18.39 -9.15 -0.84
N ILE A 362 17.90 -7.97 -0.43
CA ILE A 362 16.45 -7.68 -0.36
C ILE A 362 15.77 -7.93 -1.70
N ILE A 363 16.40 -7.52 -2.81
CA ILE A 363 15.83 -7.69 -4.16
C ILE A 363 15.65 -9.17 -4.47
N LYS A 364 16.64 -10.00 -4.15
CA LYS A 364 16.58 -11.46 -4.41
C LYS A 364 15.55 -12.16 -3.54
N ALA A 365 15.25 -11.59 -2.37
CA ALA A 365 14.28 -12.12 -1.43
C ALA A 365 12.82 -11.88 -1.84
N ASP A 366 12.57 -11.09 -2.90
CA ASP A 366 11.25 -10.85 -3.47
C ASP A 366 11.23 -11.24 -4.96
N PRO A 367 10.61 -12.38 -5.32
CA PRO A 367 10.60 -12.87 -6.69
C PRO A 367 10.05 -11.85 -7.70
N LEU A 368 9.02 -11.09 -7.34
CA LEU A 368 8.44 -10.07 -8.21
C LEU A 368 9.41 -8.91 -8.47
N THR A 369 10.04 -8.37 -7.43
CA THR A 369 11.03 -7.28 -7.56
C THR A 369 12.27 -7.76 -8.31
N TYR A 370 12.77 -8.96 -8.01
CA TYR A 370 13.89 -9.56 -8.74
C TYR A 370 13.57 -9.72 -10.23
N LEU A 371 12.40 -10.26 -10.55
CA LEU A 371 11.93 -10.42 -11.92
C LEU A 371 11.84 -9.06 -12.62
N ARG A 372 11.13 -8.09 -12.05
CA ARG A 372 10.96 -6.75 -12.64
C ARG A 372 12.30 -6.09 -12.94
N LYS A 373 13.22 -6.07 -11.97
CA LYS A 373 14.53 -5.42 -12.12
C LYS A 373 15.34 -6.05 -13.26
N ASN A 374 15.28 -7.38 -13.42
CA ASN A 374 16.00 -8.06 -14.49
C ASN A 374 15.34 -7.84 -15.85
N LEU A 375 14.01 -7.91 -15.94
CA LEU A 375 13.29 -7.69 -17.21
C LEU A 375 13.40 -6.24 -17.72
N GLN A 376 13.56 -5.26 -16.85
CA GLN A 376 13.90 -3.89 -17.26
C GLN A 376 15.24 -3.81 -18.01
N LYS A 377 16.18 -4.74 -17.76
CA LYS A 377 17.49 -4.77 -18.41
C LYS A 377 17.50 -5.63 -19.67
N ILE A 378 16.85 -6.79 -19.62
CA ILE A 378 16.92 -7.80 -20.69
C ILE A 378 15.71 -7.77 -21.63
N GLY A 379 14.68 -6.98 -21.34
CA GLY A 379 13.43 -6.96 -22.09
C GLY A 379 12.38 -7.93 -21.54
N PHE A 380 11.11 -7.53 -21.63
CA PHE A 380 9.96 -8.26 -21.09
C PHE A 380 9.55 -9.45 -21.97
N GLU A 381 9.92 -9.44 -23.25
CA GLU A 381 9.78 -10.55 -24.17
C GLU A 381 10.56 -11.80 -23.73
N ASN A 382 11.63 -11.61 -22.95
CA ASN A 382 12.50 -12.66 -22.43
C ASN A 382 12.04 -13.21 -21.07
N ALA A 383 10.85 -12.82 -20.60
CA ALA A 383 10.33 -13.18 -19.28
C ALA A 383 10.29 -14.69 -19.02
N ILE A 384 9.80 -15.48 -19.98
CA ILE A 384 9.72 -16.94 -19.83
C ILE A 384 11.12 -17.57 -19.76
N ASP A 385 12.04 -17.14 -20.61
CA ASP A 385 13.39 -17.71 -20.65
C ASP A 385 14.20 -17.34 -19.40
N PHE A 386 14.01 -16.12 -18.89
CA PHE A 386 14.55 -15.72 -17.60
C PHE A 386 14.05 -16.61 -16.47
N VAL A 387 12.73 -16.78 -16.33
CA VAL A 387 12.17 -17.61 -15.26
C VAL A 387 12.55 -19.08 -15.39
N LYS A 388 12.64 -19.63 -16.61
CA LYS A 388 13.15 -20.99 -16.83
C LYS A 388 14.58 -21.18 -16.36
N LYS A 389 15.44 -20.19 -16.59
CA LYS A 389 16.83 -20.22 -16.11
C LYS A 389 16.87 -20.08 -14.60
N GLU A 390 16.20 -19.07 -14.06
CA GLU A 390 16.23 -18.76 -12.63
C GLU A 390 15.69 -19.91 -11.78
N LYS A 391 14.57 -20.55 -12.18
CA LYS A 391 14.03 -21.72 -11.45
C LYS A 391 15.00 -22.91 -11.39
N LYS A 392 15.97 -23.02 -12.31
CA LYS A 392 17.01 -24.07 -12.27
C LYS A 392 18.14 -23.72 -11.31
N GLU A 393 18.51 -22.44 -11.24
CA GLU A 393 19.63 -21.96 -10.43
C GLU A 393 19.21 -21.64 -8.98
N ASN A 394 17.95 -21.25 -8.80
CA ASN A 394 17.37 -20.81 -7.53
C ASN A 394 15.96 -21.41 -7.35
N PRO A 395 15.86 -22.61 -6.75
CA PRO A 395 14.58 -23.30 -6.55
C PRO A 395 13.55 -22.52 -5.71
N ASP A 396 13.99 -21.57 -4.88
CA ASP A 396 13.12 -20.73 -4.04
C ASP A 396 12.50 -19.55 -4.83
N PHE A 397 12.93 -19.33 -6.08
CA PHE A 397 12.35 -18.30 -6.95
C PHE A 397 10.95 -18.71 -7.45
N ASN A 398 9.93 -18.25 -6.71
CA ASN A 398 8.54 -18.60 -6.96
C ASN A 398 7.64 -17.34 -7.04
N PRO A 399 7.59 -16.64 -8.20
CA PRO A 399 6.68 -15.51 -8.36
C PRO A 399 5.22 -15.95 -8.25
N ASN A 400 4.38 -15.11 -7.63
CA ASN A 400 2.97 -15.41 -7.37
C ASN A 400 2.07 -14.96 -8.53
N GLU A 401 1.04 -15.76 -8.85
CA GLU A 401 0.10 -15.50 -9.94
C GLU A 401 -0.61 -14.14 -9.81
N VAL A 402 -1.18 -13.86 -8.64
CA VAL A 402 -1.96 -12.66 -8.36
C VAL A 402 -1.07 -11.42 -8.41
N GLU A 403 0.12 -11.51 -7.85
CA GLU A 403 1.10 -10.42 -7.88
C GLU A 403 1.56 -10.08 -9.32
N LEU A 404 1.85 -11.10 -10.13
CA LEU A 404 2.19 -10.93 -11.56
C LEU A 404 1.03 -10.29 -12.32
N ASN A 405 -0.20 -10.77 -12.09
CA ASN A 405 -1.40 -10.25 -12.75
C ASN A 405 -1.62 -8.78 -12.40
N ASN A 406 -1.57 -8.45 -11.12
CA ASN A 406 -1.75 -7.09 -10.63
C ASN A 406 -0.67 -6.14 -11.16
N TRP A 407 0.59 -6.60 -11.21
CA TRP A 407 1.68 -5.83 -11.80
C TRP A 407 1.45 -5.56 -13.29
N ALA A 408 1.06 -6.57 -14.07
CA ALA A 408 0.79 -6.43 -15.49
C ALA A 408 -0.39 -5.46 -15.77
N TYR A 409 -1.46 -5.52 -14.98
CA TYR A 409 -2.56 -4.55 -15.09
C TYR A 409 -2.12 -3.11 -14.76
N ARG A 410 -1.25 -2.92 -13.76
CA ARG A 410 -0.68 -1.59 -13.47
C ARG A 410 0.17 -1.07 -14.63
N MET A 411 0.92 -1.93 -15.32
CA MET A 411 1.69 -1.54 -16.50
C MET A 411 0.80 -1.01 -17.64
N LEU A 412 -0.45 -1.47 -17.74
CA LEU A 412 -1.40 -0.94 -18.72
C LEU A 412 -1.79 0.53 -18.44
N THR A 413 -1.76 0.97 -17.19
CA THR A 413 -2.10 2.37 -16.81
C THR A 413 -0.94 3.34 -17.03
N THR A 414 0.27 2.82 -17.23
CA THR A 414 1.51 3.58 -17.44
C THR A 414 2.02 3.53 -18.88
N ASN A 415 1.14 3.20 -19.84
CA ASN A 415 1.45 3.05 -21.27
C ASN A 415 2.50 1.97 -21.60
N GLN A 416 2.65 0.96 -20.75
CA GLN A 416 3.59 -0.16 -20.93
C GLN A 416 2.87 -1.41 -21.46
N GLN A 417 2.03 -1.24 -22.50
CA GLN A 417 1.16 -2.29 -23.01
C GLN A 417 1.94 -3.49 -23.58
N LYS A 418 3.06 -3.25 -24.26
CA LYS A 418 3.89 -4.32 -24.86
C LYS A 418 4.56 -5.16 -23.77
N GLU A 419 5.09 -4.50 -22.76
CA GLU A 419 5.74 -5.13 -21.62
C GLU A 419 4.73 -5.90 -20.78
N ALA A 420 3.52 -5.34 -20.57
CA ALA A 420 2.43 -6.01 -19.86
C ALA A 420 2.01 -7.31 -20.56
N LEU A 421 1.92 -7.33 -21.89
CA LEU A 421 1.64 -8.55 -22.66
C LEU A 421 2.68 -9.65 -22.40
N GLY A 422 3.96 -9.29 -22.22
CA GLY A 422 5.01 -10.22 -21.84
C GLY A 422 4.77 -10.86 -20.47
N ILE A 423 4.30 -10.08 -19.49
CA ILE A 423 3.98 -10.56 -18.14
C ILE A 423 2.70 -11.41 -18.11
N PHE A 424 1.63 -11.03 -18.83
CA PHE A 424 0.44 -11.89 -18.93
C PHE A 424 0.76 -13.24 -19.58
N LYS A 425 1.59 -13.24 -20.62
CA LYS A 425 2.09 -14.47 -21.25
C LYS A 425 2.93 -15.31 -20.26
N LEU A 426 3.79 -14.68 -19.46
CA LEU A 426 4.54 -15.36 -18.41
C LEU A 426 3.58 -15.97 -17.36
N ASN A 427 2.53 -15.25 -16.97
CA ASN A 427 1.58 -15.70 -15.96
C ASN A 427 0.88 -17.00 -16.41
N VAL A 428 0.38 -17.02 -17.65
CA VAL A 428 -0.18 -18.23 -18.27
C VAL A 428 0.84 -19.38 -18.33
N TYR A 429 2.10 -19.08 -18.64
CA TYR A 429 3.17 -20.09 -18.67
C TYR A 429 3.44 -20.72 -17.28
N LEU A 430 3.42 -19.92 -16.22
CA LEU A 430 3.69 -20.38 -14.86
C LEU A 430 2.48 -21.05 -14.19
N PHE A 431 1.27 -20.65 -14.59
CA PHE A 431 0.02 -21.08 -13.99
C PHE A 431 -0.95 -21.63 -15.07
N PRO A 432 -0.60 -22.74 -15.74
CA PRO A 432 -1.38 -23.30 -16.85
C PRO A 432 -2.76 -23.86 -16.45
N ASP A 433 -3.04 -23.95 -15.15
CA ASP A 433 -4.33 -24.38 -14.60
C ASP A 433 -5.16 -23.21 -14.05
N SER A 434 -4.64 -21.97 -14.13
CA SER A 434 -5.37 -20.79 -13.67
C SER A 434 -6.26 -20.21 -14.76
N TRP A 435 -7.58 -20.41 -14.63
CA TRP A 435 -8.56 -19.76 -15.50
C TRP A 435 -8.42 -18.23 -15.52
N ASN A 436 -8.02 -17.62 -14.40
CA ASN A 436 -7.87 -16.18 -14.25
C ASN A 436 -6.67 -15.66 -15.06
N ALA A 437 -5.54 -16.38 -15.06
CA ALA A 437 -4.38 -16.02 -15.88
C ALA A 437 -4.74 -16.00 -17.38
N TYR A 438 -5.52 -16.97 -17.85
CA TYR A 438 -6.01 -17.01 -19.24
C TYR A 438 -7.02 -15.89 -19.54
N ASP A 439 -7.97 -15.63 -18.63
CA ASP A 439 -8.97 -14.55 -18.78
C ASP A 439 -8.28 -13.19 -18.94
N SER A 440 -7.38 -12.87 -18.02
CA SER A 440 -6.63 -11.61 -18.03
C SER A 440 -5.76 -11.47 -19.28
N TYR A 441 -5.10 -12.55 -19.74
CA TYR A 441 -4.31 -12.48 -20.98
C TYR A 441 -5.20 -12.28 -22.21
N GLY A 442 -6.36 -12.95 -22.27
CA GLY A 442 -7.36 -12.81 -23.33
C GLY A 442 -7.89 -11.38 -23.44
N GLU A 443 -8.18 -10.73 -22.32
CA GLU A 443 -8.61 -9.33 -22.25
C GLU A 443 -7.61 -8.38 -22.94
N VAL A 444 -6.33 -8.55 -22.63
CA VAL A 444 -5.28 -7.66 -23.12
C VAL A 444 -4.91 -7.94 -24.57
N LEU A 445 -4.95 -9.20 -25.00
CA LEU A 445 -4.82 -9.56 -26.41
C LEU A 445 -5.92 -8.94 -27.27
N LEU A 446 -7.17 -8.97 -26.78
CA LEU A 446 -8.30 -8.34 -27.45
C LEU A 446 -8.09 -6.83 -27.58
N LYS A 447 -7.66 -6.16 -26.50
CA LYS A 447 -7.30 -4.73 -26.52
C LYS A 447 -6.14 -4.42 -27.48
N ALA A 448 -5.23 -5.38 -27.70
CA ALA A 448 -4.13 -5.27 -28.65
C ALA A 448 -4.52 -5.61 -30.10
N GLY A 449 -5.76 -6.04 -30.35
CA GLY A 449 -6.26 -6.41 -31.67
C GLY A 449 -6.01 -7.87 -32.09
N ASP A 450 -5.40 -8.70 -31.24
CA ASP A 450 -5.17 -10.12 -31.52
C ASP A 450 -6.41 -10.95 -31.15
N LYS A 451 -7.47 -10.80 -31.95
CA LYS A 451 -8.78 -11.42 -31.71
C LYS A 451 -8.70 -12.94 -31.67
N ASN A 452 -7.94 -13.56 -32.59
CA ASN A 452 -7.85 -15.01 -32.68
C ASN A 452 -7.23 -15.62 -31.43
N LYS A 453 -6.12 -15.04 -30.96
CA LYS A 453 -5.48 -15.52 -29.74
C LYS A 453 -6.27 -15.19 -28.49
N ALA A 454 -6.98 -14.05 -28.46
CA ALA A 454 -7.91 -13.74 -27.37
C ALA A 454 -9.00 -14.82 -27.24
N ILE A 455 -9.60 -15.25 -28.36
CA ILE A 455 -10.59 -16.34 -28.39
C ILE A 455 -10.01 -17.64 -27.82
N GLU A 456 -8.78 -18.00 -28.20
CA GLU A 456 -8.09 -19.18 -27.66
C GLU A 456 -7.93 -19.09 -26.13
N MET A 457 -7.49 -17.94 -25.61
CA MET A 457 -7.28 -17.74 -24.17
C MET A 457 -8.61 -17.78 -23.40
N TYR A 458 -9.66 -17.11 -23.89
CA TYR A 458 -10.99 -17.18 -23.26
C TYR A 458 -11.58 -18.59 -23.29
N GLN A 459 -11.41 -19.34 -24.39
CA GLN A 459 -11.85 -20.74 -24.43
C GLN A 459 -11.14 -21.57 -23.35
N LYS A 460 -9.82 -21.44 -23.22
CA LYS A 460 -9.05 -22.15 -22.20
C LYS A 460 -9.45 -21.74 -20.78
N SER A 461 -9.73 -20.46 -20.55
CA SER A 461 -10.27 -19.97 -19.27
C SER A 461 -11.61 -20.64 -18.94
N MET A 462 -12.52 -20.73 -19.92
CA MET A 462 -13.82 -21.40 -19.76
C MET A 462 -13.71 -22.90 -19.52
N ASP A 463 -12.75 -23.58 -20.16
CA ASP A 463 -12.51 -25.01 -19.96
C ASP A 463 -12.03 -25.29 -18.53
N LEU A 464 -11.23 -24.38 -17.95
CA LEU A 464 -10.73 -24.47 -16.57
C LEU A 464 -11.77 -24.03 -15.53
N ASN A 465 -12.61 -23.05 -15.87
CA ASN A 465 -13.69 -22.57 -15.01
C ASN A 465 -14.97 -22.27 -15.82
N PRO A 466 -15.88 -23.24 -15.95
CA PRO A 466 -17.14 -23.06 -16.67
C PRO A 466 -18.07 -21.98 -16.09
N ASN A 467 -17.82 -21.53 -14.85
CA ASN A 467 -18.60 -20.50 -14.17
C ASN A 467 -18.07 -19.08 -14.40
N ASN A 468 -17.03 -18.89 -15.22
CA ASN A 468 -16.55 -17.55 -15.60
C ASN A 468 -17.56 -16.86 -16.54
N GLU A 469 -18.59 -16.22 -15.97
CA GLU A 469 -19.63 -15.55 -16.74
C GLU A 469 -19.11 -14.41 -17.62
N ASN A 470 -18.05 -13.71 -17.18
CA ASN A 470 -17.45 -12.63 -17.95
C ASN A 470 -16.76 -13.17 -19.21
N GLY A 471 -15.89 -14.18 -19.05
CA GLY A 471 -15.22 -14.84 -20.16
C GLY A 471 -16.21 -15.42 -21.16
N LYS A 472 -17.32 -16.00 -20.69
CA LYS A 472 -18.40 -16.51 -21.55
C LYS A 472 -19.02 -15.40 -22.40
N LYS A 473 -19.40 -14.26 -21.79
CA LYS A 473 -19.98 -13.12 -22.50
C LYS A 473 -19.03 -12.55 -23.55
N VAL A 474 -17.75 -12.40 -23.22
CA VAL A 474 -16.75 -11.91 -24.17
C VAL A 474 -16.58 -12.90 -25.33
N LEU A 475 -16.45 -14.19 -25.05
CA LEU A 475 -16.29 -15.22 -26.08
C LEU A 475 -17.49 -15.28 -27.05
N GLU A 476 -18.71 -15.16 -26.54
CA GLU A 476 -19.93 -15.07 -27.37
C GLU A 476 -19.88 -13.85 -28.30
N GLN A 477 -19.52 -12.67 -27.79
CA GLN A 477 -19.38 -11.44 -28.58
C GLN A 477 -18.28 -11.53 -29.65
N LEU A 478 -17.18 -12.23 -29.36
CA LEU A 478 -16.08 -12.41 -30.30
C LEU A 478 -16.39 -13.40 -31.42
N ARG A 479 -17.30 -14.35 -31.19
CA ARG A 479 -17.73 -15.36 -32.17
C ARG A 479 -18.90 -14.89 -33.04
N SER A 480 -19.69 -13.95 -32.56
CA SER A 480 -20.83 -13.37 -33.29
C SER A 480 -20.45 -12.27 -34.29
N ASN A 481 -19.21 -11.76 -34.20
CA ASN A 481 -18.59 -10.76 -35.09
C ASN A 481 -17.37 -11.38 -35.77
#